data_AF-A0A836UXK1-F1
#
_entry.id   AF-A0A836UXK1-F1
#
_cell.length_a   1.000
_cell.length_b   1.000
_cell.length_c   1.000
_cell.angle_alpha   90.00
_cell.angle_beta   90.00
_cell.angle_gamma   90.00
#
_symmetry.space_group_name_H-M   'P 1'
#
loop_
_entity.id
_entity.type
_entity.pdbx_description
1 polymer ?
#
loop_
_entity_poly.entity_id
_entity_poly.type
_entity_poly.pdbx_seq_one_letter_code
_entity_poly.pdbx_strand_id
1 'polypeptide(L)'
;TIDGLSIGFTRLVEGVDYEAKANGGRIIRNIPNMPEISIVGFPCDGEARITLDTVKGSLETIDTLKDFESVLRESAGFSKKAATLFVAKCRNLPQRDAGGDLIQEQELSNLLSNFKL
;
A
#
# COMPACT_ATOMS: atom_id res chain seq x y z
N THR A 1 13.48 0.18 -9.71
CA THR A 1 12.14 0.30 -9.09
C THR A 1 11.45 -1.03 -9.20
N ILE A 2 10.43 -1.29 -8.38
CA ILE A 2 9.57 -2.47 -8.54
C ILE A 2 8.48 -2.06 -9.53
N ASP A 3 8.54 -2.60 -10.74
CA ASP A 3 7.84 -2.01 -11.89
C ASP A 3 6.60 -2.80 -12.31
N GLY A 4 6.27 -3.93 -11.68
CA GLY A 4 5.03 -4.67 -11.92
C GLY A 4 4.86 -5.96 -11.11
N LEU A 5 3.67 -6.56 -11.20
CA LEU A 5 3.32 -7.83 -10.57
C LEU A 5 3.03 -8.89 -11.65
N SER A 6 3.61 -10.08 -11.51
CA SER A 6 3.22 -11.27 -12.26
C SER A 6 2.36 -12.16 -11.37
N ILE A 7 1.26 -12.67 -11.93
CA ILE A 7 0.38 -13.61 -11.24
C ILE A 7 0.15 -14.85 -12.09
N GLY A 8 0.33 -16.01 -11.48
CA GLY A 8 -0.03 -17.31 -12.02
C GLY A 8 -1.29 -17.81 -11.34
N PHE A 9 -2.35 -18.04 -12.10
CA PHE A 9 -3.61 -18.60 -11.58
C PHE A 9 -4.12 -19.75 -12.44
N THR A 10 -4.90 -20.63 -11.82
CA THR A 10 -5.45 -21.80 -12.50
C THR A 10 -6.52 -21.42 -13.51
N ARG A 11 -6.84 -22.35 -14.42
CA ARG A 11 -7.89 -22.14 -15.44
C ARG A 11 -9.20 -21.67 -14.81
N LEU A 12 -9.73 -20.56 -15.33
CA LEU A 12 -11.01 -20.00 -14.93
C LEU A 12 -12.15 -20.58 -15.75
N VAL A 13 -13.32 -20.73 -15.13
CA VAL A 13 -14.56 -21.18 -15.80
C VAL A 13 -15.48 -20.00 -16.10
N GLU A 14 -15.95 -19.90 -17.34
CA GLU A 14 -16.87 -18.85 -17.77
C GLU A 14 -18.24 -19.01 -17.12
N GLY A 15 -18.81 -17.91 -16.63
CA GLY A 15 -20.10 -17.88 -15.92
C GLY A 15 -20.02 -18.24 -14.42
N VAL A 16 -18.89 -18.77 -13.95
CA VAL A 16 -18.63 -19.05 -12.53
C VAL A 16 -17.56 -18.11 -12.00
N ASP A 17 -16.38 -18.17 -12.60
CA ASP A 17 -15.21 -17.41 -12.14
C ASP A 17 -15.05 -16.09 -12.89
N TYR A 18 -15.51 -16.01 -14.14
CA TYR A 18 -15.44 -14.80 -14.94
C TYR A 18 -16.59 -14.64 -15.93
N GLU A 19 -16.85 -13.40 -16.33
CA GLU A 19 -17.75 -13.05 -17.43
C GLU A 19 -16.96 -12.45 -18.59
N ALA A 20 -17.21 -12.91 -19.82
CA ALA A 20 -16.64 -12.29 -21.00
C ALA A 20 -17.30 -10.94 -21.27
N LYS A 21 -16.51 -9.89 -21.52
CA LYS A 21 -17.06 -8.60 -21.94
C LYS A 21 -17.36 -8.61 -23.43
N ALA A 22 -18.44 -7.93 -23.82
CA ALA A 22 -18.86 -7.82 -25.23
C ALA A 22 -17.82 -7.15 -26.14
N ASN A 23 -16.94 -6.31 -25.59
CA ASN A 23 -15.87 -5.59 -26.29
C ASN A 23 -14.49 -6.28 -26.17
N GLY A 24 -14.45 -7.53 -25.72
CA GLY A 24 -13.21 -8.26 -25.45
C GLY A 24 -12.72 -8.08 -24.01
N GLY A 25 -11.96 -9.07 -23.53
CA GLY A 25 -11.53 -9.15 -22.14
C GLY A 25 -12.50 -9.90 -21.22
N ARG A 26 -12.13 -10.03 -19.94
CA ARG A 26 -12.86 -10.81 -18.93
C ARG A 26 -13.02 -9.99 -17.66
N ILE A 27 -14.20 -10.06 -17.03
CA ILE A 27 -14.41 -9.63 -15.65
C ILE A 27 -14.23 -10.86 -14.77
N ILE A 28 -13.09 -10.96 -14.09
CA ILE A 28 -12.82 -12.06 -13.17
C ILE A 28 -13.49 -11.72 -11.83
N ARG A 29 -14.47 -12.52 -11.41
CA ARG A 29 -15.18 -12.39 -10.13
C ARG A 29 -14.55 -13.23 -9.03
N ASN A 30 -13.94 -14.36 -9.42
CA ASN A 30 -13.34 -15.31 -8.49
C ASN A 30 -12.07 -15.91 -9.07
N ILE A 31 -11.05 -16.08 -8.23
CA ILE A 31 -9.81 -16.81 -8.58
C ILE A 31 -9.71 -18.00 -7.62
N PRO A 32 -10.09 -19.21 -8.06
CA PRO A 32 -10.19 -20.36 -7.16
C PRO A 32 -8.84 -20.81 -6.61
N ASN A 33 -7.76 -20.64 -7.38
CA ASN A 33 -6.40 -20.93 -6.92
C ASN A 33 -5.38 -20.03 -7.62
N MET A 34 -4.57 -19.32 -6.82
CA MET A 34 -3.49 -18.45 -7.27
C MET A 34 -2.17 -18.93 -6.64
N PRO A 35 -1.51 -19.93 -7.24
CA PRO A 35 -0.29 -20.52 -6.68
C PRO A 35 0.92 -19.58 -6.70
N GLU A 36 0.92 -18.54 -7.53
CA GLU A 36 2.10 -17.70 -7.74
C GLU A 36 1.73 -16.22 -7.83
N ILE A 37 2.49 -15.42 -7.06
CA ILE A 37 2.54 -13.97 -7.15
C ILE A 37 4.01 -13.59 -7.03
N SER A 38 4.54 -12.85 -8.00
CA SER A 38 5.93 -12.43 -7.99
C SER A 38 6.11 -11.00 -8.46
N ILE A 39 7.18 -10.36 -7.96
CA ILE A 39 7.54 -9.00 -8.33
C ILE A 39 8.38 -9.05 -9.61
N VAL A 40 8.01 -8.27 -10.62
CA VAL A 40 8.72 -8.22 -11.91
C VAL A 40 9.16 -6.80 -12.28
N GLY A 41 10.30 -6.70 -12.95
CA GLY A 41 10.82 -5.41 -13.46
C GLY A 41 10.19 -4.99 -14.80
N PHE A 42 9.55 -5.91 -15.52
CA PHE A 42 8.93 -5.65 -16.82
C PHE A 42 7.58 -6.37 -16.90
N PRO A 43 6.48 -5.73 -16.48
CA PRO A 43 5.18 -6.36 -16.58
C PRO A 43 4.76 -6.50 -18.06
N CYS A 44 4.04 -7.58 -18.35
CA CYS A 44 3.47 -7.84 -19.66
C CYS A 44 2.31 -6.86 -19.98
N ASP A 45 1.58 -6.44 -18.96
CA ASP A 45 0.55 -5.40 -19.04
C ASP A 45 1.08 -4.08 -18.47
N GLY A 46 0.99 -3.00 -19.25
CA GLY A 46 1.41 -1.66 -18.83
C GLY A 46 0.58 -1.12 -17.67
N GLU A 47 -0.68 -1.56 -17.55
CA GLU A 47 -1.58 -1.20 -16.45
C GLU A 47 -1.26 -1.97 -15.15
N ALA A 48 -0.46 -3.05 -15.23
CA ALA A 48 0.00 -3.79 -14.07
C ALA A 48 1.23 -3.16 -13.39
N ARG A 49 1.60 -1.92 -13.79
CA ARG A 49 2.70 -1.19 -13.18
C ARG A 49 2.35 -0.75 -11.77
N ILE A 50 3.16 -1.18 -10.81
CA ILE A 50 3.08 -0.69 -9.44
C ILE A 50 3.78 0.67 -9.41
N THR A 51 3.02 1.75 -9.53
CA THR A 51 3.56 3.10 -9.30
C THR A 51 3.38 3.49 -7.83
N LEU A 52 4.27 4.36 -7.33
CA LEU A 52 4.11 4.94 -5.99
C LEU A 52 2.77 5.69 -5.88
N ASP A 53 2.27 6.26 -6.97
CA ASP A 53 0.99 6.98 -7.01
C ASP A 53 -0.21 6.01 -6.84
N THR A 54 -0.14 4.80 -7.42
CA THR A 54 -1.16 3.75 -7.22
C THR A 54 -1.22 3.28 -5.77
N VAL A 55 -0.06 3.17 -5.10
CA VAL A 55 0.01 2.77 -3.68
C VAL A 55 -0.38 3.92 -2.74
N LYS A 56 -0.13 5.17 -3.15
CA LYS A 56 -0.48 6.38 -2.38
C LYS A 56 -1.90 6.88 -2.58
N GLY A 57 -2.57 6.53 -3.68
CA GLY A 57 -3.93 7.00 -3.97
C GLY A 57 -4.96 6.62 -2.89
N SER A 58 -4.71 5.54 -2.14
CA SER A 58 -5.54 5.16 -0.97
C SER A 58 -5.29 6.01 0.28
N LEU A 59 -4.16 6.72 0.35
CA LEU A 59 -3.82 7.64 1.44
C LEU A 59 -4.31 9.07 1.15
N GLU A 60 -4.43 9.46 -0.12
CA GLU A 60 -4.96 10.78 -0.51
C GLU A 60 -6.44 10.95 -0.15
N THR A 61 -7.19 9.86 0.04
CA THR A 61 -8.59 9.88 0.50
C THR A 61 -8.74 9.97 2.01
N ILE A 62 -7.64 10.06 2.77
CA ILE A 62 -7.65 10.10 4.24
C ILE A 62 -7.57 11.56 4.70
N ASP A 63 -8.72 12.22 4.75
CA ASP A 63 -8.82 13.62 5.19
C ASP A 63 -9.06 13.75 6.70
N THR A 64 -9.65 12.73 7.33
CA THR A 64 -10.00 12.76 8.76
C THR A 64 -9.43 11.58 9.53
N LEU A 65 -9.30 11.75 10.85
CA LEU A 65 -8.92 10.67 11.77
C LEU A 65 -9.91 9.50 11.72
N LYS A 66 -11.17 9.75 11.33
CA LYS A 66 -12.20 8.72 11.17
C LYS A 66 -11.96 7.89 9.91
N ASP A 67 -11.54 8.52 8.83
CA ASP A 67 -11.18 7.82 7.58
C ASP A 67 -9.95 6.96 7.82
N PHE A 68 -8.96 7.49 8.56
CA PHE A 68 -7.79 6.74 8.97
C PHE A 68 -8.14 5.52 9.84
N GLU A 69 -9.05 5.67 10.82
CA GLU A 69 -9.54 4.55 11.62
C GLU A 69 -10.25 3.50 10.75
N SER A 70 -11.04 3.94 9.77
CA SER A 70 -11.80 3.06 8.87
C SER A 70 -10.85 2.22 8.01
N VAL A 71 -9.80 2.84 7.45
CA VAL A 71 -8.75 2.14 6.70
C VAL A 71 -8.03 1.09 7.56
N LEU A 72 -7.70 1.40 8.82
CA LEU A 72 -7.06 0.43 9.73
C LEU A 72 -7.95 -0.79 10.01
N ARG A 73 -9.26 -0.59 10.04
CA ARG A 73 -10.22 -1.67 10.30
C ARG A 73 -10.51 -2.49 9.05
N GLU A 74 -10.68 -1.83 7.91
CA GLU A 74 -11.11 -2.46 6.66
C GLU A 74 -9.95 -3.07 5.88
N SER A 75 -8.81 -2.37 5.82
CA SER A 75 -7.64 -2.80 5.04
C SER A 75 -6.59 -3.53 5.88
N ALA A 76 -6.40 -3.13 7.14
CA ALA A 76 -5.40 -3.74 8.02
C ALA A 76 -6.00 -4.77 9.02
N GLY A 77 -7.33 -4.93 9.05
CA GLY A 77 -8.02 -5.92 9.87
C GLY A 77 -7.98 -5.66 11.38
N PHE A 78 -7.73 -4.41 11.81
CA PHE A 78 -7.65 -4.08 13.23
C PHE A 78 -9.04 -4.16 13.89
N SER A 79 -9.07 -4.64 15.13
CA SER A 79 -10.28 -4.49 15.96
C SER A 79 -10.58 -3.00 16.22
N LYS A 80 -11.84 -2.66 16.45
CA LYS A 80 -12.25 -1.27 16.75
C LYS A 80 -11.42 -0.66 17.88
N LYS A 81 -11.21 -1.40 18.98
CA LYS A 81 -10.39 -0.94 20.11
C LYS A 81 -8.93 -0.67 19.70
N ALA A 82 -8.33 -1.57 18.91
CA ALA A 82 -6.95 -1.41 18.46
C ALA A 82 -6.80 -0.21 17.51
N ALA A 83 -7.72 -0.04 16.55
CA ALA A 83 -7.72 1.08 15.62
C ALA A 83 -7.87 2.42 16.34
N THR A 84 -8.82 2.55 17.27
CA THR A 84 -9.00 3.79 18.06
C THR A 84 -7.77 4.11 18.91
N LEU A 85 -7.16 3.11 19.55
CA LEU A 85 -5.96 3.32 20.38
C LEU A 85 -4.76 3.75 19.53
N PHE A 86 -4.63 3.18 18.33
CA PHE A 86 -3.58 3.52 17.38
C PHE A 86 -3.72 4.96 16.88
N VAL A 87 -4.93 5.35 16.44
CA VAL A 87 -5.25 6.72 16.01
C VAL A 87 -4.98 7.72 17.14
N ALA A 88 -5.38 7.40 18.37
CA ALA A 88 -5.13 8.24 19.55
C ALA A 88 -3.63 8.41 19.85
N LYS A 89 -2.81 7.37 19.64
CA LYS A 89 -1.35 7.46 19.76
C LYS A 89 -0.75 8.30 18.64
N CYS A 90 -1.13 8.07 17.39
CA CYS A 90 -0.67 8.85 16.24
C CYS A 90 -0.97 10.34 16.38
N ARG A 91 -2.13 10.72 16.92
CA ARG A 91 -2.47 12.13 17.20
C ARG A 91 -1.49 12.84 18.14
N ASN A 92 -0.85 12.10 19.04
CA ASN A 92 0.11 12.66 20.00
C ASN A 92 1.56 12.60 19.50
N LEU A 93 1.81 11.98 18.34
CA LEU A 93 3.14 11.98 17.75
C LEU A 93 3.39 13.32 17.06
N PRO A 94 4.54 13.96 17.30
CA PRO A 94 4.91 15.15 16.56
C PRO A 94 5.04 14.78 15.07
N GLN A 95 4.39 15.56 14.22
CA GLN A 95 4.52 15.43 12.77
C GLN A 95 5.95 15.82 12.41
N ARG A 96 6.71 14.90 11.81
CA ARG A 96 7.97 15.23 11.14
C ARG A 96 7.64 15.59 9.70
N ASP A 97 8.13 16.73 9.23
CA ASP A 97 8.01 17.10 7.83
C ASP A 97 8.70 16.05 6.97
N ALA A 98 7.91 15.36 6.12
CA ALA A 98 8.42 14.36 5.19
C ALA A 98 9.10 14.99 3.95
N GLY A 99 9.36 16.31 3.97
CA GLY A 99 9.90 17.07 2.85
C GLY A 99 10.79 18.25 3.23
N GLY A 100 11.39 18.25 4.44
CA GLY A 100 12.25 19.33 4.92
C GLY A 100 13.65 18.86 5.25
N ASP A 101 14.58 19.21 4.37
CA ASP A 101 16.03 19.34 4.52
C ASP A 101 16.91 18.11 4.81
N LEU A 102 17.94 18.01 3.97
CA LEU A 102 19.22 17.39 4.26
C LEU A 102 19.52 17.61 5.75
N ILE A 103 19.67 16.53 6.51
CA ILE A 103 20.15 16.61 7.89
C ILE A 103 21.35 17.54 7.88
N GLN A 104 21.20 18.75 8.43
CA GLN A 104 22.27 19.74 8.43
C GLN A 104 23.43 19.08 9.16
N GLU A 105 24.57 18.95 8.49
CA GLU A 105 25.75 18.21 9.00
C GLU A 105 26.14 18.65 10.42
N GLN A 106 25.77 19.87 10.81
CA GLN A 106 25.87 20.42 12.16
C GLN A 106 25.01 19.71 13.22
N GLU A 107 23.77 19.32 12.91
CA GLU A 107 22.91 18.58 13.86
C GLU A 107 23.42 17.15 14.07
N LEU A 108 23.90 16.48 13.01
CA LEU A 108 24.49 15.15 13.12
C LEU A 108 25.83 15.19 13.87
N SER A 109 26.65 16.21 13.63
CA SER A 109 27.88 16.48 14.38
C SER A 109 27.61 16.69 15.88
N ASN A 110 26.58 17.46 16.23
CA ASN A 110 26.21 17.71 17.62
C ASN A 110 25.64 16.48 18.34
N LEU A 111 25.02 15.55 17.59
CA LEU A 111 24.53 14.28 18.14
C LEU A 111 25.69 13.31 18.40
N LEU A 112 26.65 13.23 17.47
CA LEU A 112 27.83 12.38 17.59
C LEU A 112 28.80 12.85 18.66
N SER A 113 28.91 14.16 18.92
CA SER A 113 29.77 14.70 19.98
C SER A 113 29.28 14.38 21.40
N ASN A 114 27.99 14.08 21.57
CA ASN A 114 27.38 13.74 22.85
C ASN A 114 27.35 12.22 23.12
N PHE A 115 27.70 11.41 22.12
CA PHE A 115 27.94 9.98 22.31
C PHE A 115 29.35 9.77 22.88
N LYS A 116 29.46 9.68 24.21
CA LYS A 116 30.66 9.14 24.85
C LYS A 116 30.67 7.61 24.72
N LEU A 117 31.67 7.08 24.01
CA LEU A 117 32.11 5.68 24.10
C LEU A 117 32.79 5.42 25.45
#